data_AF-A0A522TFP3-F1
#
_entry.id   AF-A0A522TFP3-F1
#
_cell.length_a   1.000
_cell.length_b   1.000
_cell.length_c   1.000
_cell.angle_alpha   90.00
_cell.angle_beta   90.00
_cell.angle_gamma   90.00
#
_symmetry.space_group_name_H-M   'P 1'
#
loop_
_entity.id
_entity.type
_entity.pdbx_description
1 polymer ?
#
loop_
_entity_poly.entity_id
_entity_poly.type
_entity_poly.pdbx_seq_one_letter_code
_entity_poly.pdbx_strand_id
1 'polypeptide(L)'
;MGHAMKSAERRSRRLLRWYPRSWRETHEDEFAALLEDSMLDRPFWPGRSLNIAMNAMRVRSIELRGSPRRMFLATSVPIVVFVVAIDLATNGFGLFYVSGPSKGPMPYSSSKGVAYNKIPDYVSVYIGPNEIGYTPKAYIAASNGSSNDPLLGRIAPVYASNLTTLLGHEYPGIGFVRLGSSPWSISCKSESTYVNNPHGGQTITAIACPSATMVLPNVLGMVTPTAVGELSGLGVGVVVQNVRTTSVPPGHIVSTSPESGTTIRARQQVVVDNSVAF
;
A
#
# COMPACT_ATOMS: atom_id res chain seq x y z
N MET A 1 12.85 -18.32 21.43
CA MET A 1 12.50 -17.23 20.48
C MET A 1 13.21 -15.90 20.75
N GLY A 2 13.24 -15.37 21.98
CA GLY A 2 13.76 -14.02 22.26
C GLY A 2 15.24 -13.74 21.90
N HIS A 3 16.11 -14.75 21.87
CA HIS A 3 17.53 -14.56 21.49
C HIS A 3 17.72 -14.35 19.98
N ALA A 4 16.94 -15.06 19.15
CA ALA A 4 17.01 -14.95 17.69
C ALA A 4 16.51 -13.57 17.21
N MET A 5 15.41 -13.09 17.79
CA MET A 5 14.84 -11.78 17.51
C MET A 5 15.81 -10.64 17.87
N LYS A 6 16.42 -10.68 19.07
CA LYS A 6 17.46 -9.72 19.49
C LYS A 6 18.70 -9.75 18.59
N SER A 7 19.04 -10.89 18.00
CA SER A 7 20.16 -11.02 17.07
C SER A 7 19.84 -10.41 15.70
N ALA A 8 18.61 -10.63 15.21
CA ALA A 8 18.09 -10.05 13.97
C ALA A 8 18.06 -8.51 14.05
N GLU A 9 17.52 -7.95 15.13
CA GLU A 9 17.46 -6.50 15.36
C GLU A 9 18.85 -5.84 15.35
N ARG A 10 19.84 -6.44 16.03
CA ARG A 10 21.21 -5.90 16.02
C ARG A 10 21.89 -5.97 14.66
N ARG A 11 21.47 -6.91 13.81
CA ARG A 11 21.99 -7.08 12.45
C ARG A 11 21.29 -6.14 11.46
N SER A 12 19.97 -5.97 11.54
CA SER A 12 19.20 -5.02 10.72
C SER A 12 19.73 -3.59 10.90
N ARG A 13 19.86 -3.14 12.16
CA ARG A 13 20.41 -1.81 12.50
C ARG A 13 21.86 -1.61 12.06
N ARG A 14 22.67 -2.68 12.00
CA ARG A 14 24.04 -2.59 11.46
C ARG A 14 24.05 -2.37 9.95
N LEU A 15 23.12 -3.01 9.23
CA LEU A 15 23.00 -2.87 7.78
C LEU A 15 22.41 -1.51 7.38
N LEU A 16 21.53 -0.94 8.20
CA LEU A 16 21.01 0.42 8.04
C LEU A 16 22.11 1.50 8.00
N ARG A 17 23.26 1.28 8.66
CA ARG A 17 24.39 2.25 8.64
C ARG A 17 24.95 2.52 7.25
N TRP A 18 24.70 1.63 6.28
CA TRP A 18 25.11 1.84 4.90
C TRP A 18 24.28 2.93 4.21
N TYR A 19 23.04 3.19 4.66
CA TYR A 19 22.18 4.22 4.09
C TYR A 19 22.45 5.62 4.68
N PRO A 20 22.32 6.69 3.85
CA PRO A 20 22.45 8.07 4.32
C PRO A 20 21.39 8.43 5.37
N ARG A 21 21.67 9.44 6.21
CA ARG A 21 20.81 9.81 7.35
C ARG A 21 19.44 10.33 6.92
N SER A 22 19.40 11.18 5.90
CA SER A 22 18.21 11.68 5.21
C SER A 22 17.24 10.58 4.77
N TRP A 23 17.78 9.49 4.20
CA TRP A 23 16.98 8.34 3.80
C TRP A 23 16.43 7.56 5.00
N ARG A 24 17.25 7.41 6.05
CA ARG A 24 16.86 6.71 7.28
C ARG A 24 15.76 7.43 8.05
N GLU A 25 15.79 8.75 8.10
CA GLU A 25 14.77 9.55 8.81
C GLU A 25 13.32 9.25 8.37
N THR A 26 13.13 8.76 7.14
CA THR A 26 11.81 8.47 6.58
C THR A 26 11.51 7.00 6.39
N HIS A 27 12.53 6.13 6.28
CA HIS A 27 12.36 4.73 5.90
C HIS A 27 13.04 3.73 6.85
N GLU A 28 13.68 4.20 7.93
CA GLU A 28 14.46 3.34 8.85
C GLU A 28 13.60 2.27 9.51
N ASP A 29 12.45 2.64 10.06
CA ASP A 29 11.60 1.72 10.83
C ASP A 29 10.97 0.63 9.93
N GLU A 30 10.48 1.01 8.74
CA GLU A 30 9.93 0.06 7.76
C GLU A 30 11.02 -0.90 7.25
N PHE A 31 12.19 -0.37 6.90
CA PHE A 31 13.29 -1.18 6.39
C PHE A 31 13.88 -2.11 7.47
N ALA A 32 13.98 -1.64 8.72
CA ALA A 32 14.43 -2.45 9.84
C ALA A 32 13.51 -3.65 10.04
N ALA A 33 12.19 -3.42 10.07
CA ALA A 33 11.19 -4.46 10.25
C ALA A 33 11.22 -5.50 9.12
N LEU A 34 11.33 -5.07 7.84
CA LEU A 34 11.46 -5.98 6.70
C LEU A 34 12.73 -6.82 6.78
N LEU A 35 13.86 -6.22 7.20
CA LEU A 35 15.11 -6.93 7.36
C LEU A 35 15.06 -7.93 8.50
N GLU A 36 14.47 -7.57 9.64
CA GLU A 36 14.30 -8.45 10.79
C GLU A 36 13.45 -9.66 10.43
N ASP A 37 12.32 -9.45 9.76
CA ASP A 37 11.47 -10.54 9.28
C ASP A 37 12.25 -11.48 8.34
N SER A 38 12.97 -10.92 7.37
CA SER A 38 13.80 -11.71 6.46
C SER A 38 14.91 -12.50 7.17
N MET A 39 15.43 -11.98 8.29
CA MET A 39 16.47 -12.62 9.09
C MET A 39 15.92 -13.72 9.99
N LEU A 40 14.68 -13.61 10.44
CA LEU A 40 13.97 -14.69 11.13
C LEU A 40 13.66 -15.83 10.17
N ASP A 41 13.23 -15.53 8.94
CA ASP A 41 12.99 -16.53 7.90
C ASP A 41 14.29 -17.22 7.43
N ARG A 42 15.40 -16.47 7.31
CA ARG A 42 16.71 -17.03 6.97
C ARG A 42 17.86 -16.31 7.69
N PRO A 43 18.41 -16.91 8.77
CA PRO A 43 19.37 -16.23 9.66
C PRO A 43 20.77 -16.01 9.08
N PHE A 44 21.17 -16.74 8.02
CA PHE A 44 22.47 -16.56 7.39
C PHE A 44 22.38 -16.66 5.86
N TRP A 45 22.49 -15.51 5.19
CA TRP A 45 22.66 -15.44 3.73
C TRP A 45 23.58 -14.26 3.35
N PRO A 46 24.81 -14.51 2.88
CA PRO A 46 25.81 -13.46 2.62
C PRO A 46 25.43 -12.53 1.45
N GLY A 47 24.63 -13.03 0.49
CA GLY A 47 24.11 -12.21 -0.62
C GLY A 47 23.20 -11.07 -0.16
N ARG A 48 22.58 -11.17 1.03
CA ARG A 48 21.71 -10.14 1.61
C ARG A 48 22.50 -8.86 1.89
N SER A 49 23.59 -9.00 2.63
CA SER A 49 24.43 -7.87 3.03
C SER A 49 25.03 -7.16 1.83
N LEU A 50 25.42 -7.92 0.80
CA LEU A 50 25.98 -7.38 -0.44
C LEU A 50 24.93 -6.60 -1.23
N ASN A 51 23.73 -7.16 -1.40
CA ASN A 51 22.62 -6.50 -2.09
C ASN A 51 22.19 -5.19 -1.37
N ILE A 52 22.12 -5.23 -0.03
CA ILE A 52 21.83 -4.06 0.80
C ILE A 52 22.89 -2.97 0.64
N ALA A 53 24.18 -3.34 0.70
CA ALA A 53 25.28 -2.40 0.51
C ALA A 53 25.26 -1.76 -0.90
N MET A 54 24.96 -2.55 -1.94
CA MET A 54 24.84 -2.04 -3.31
C MET A 54 23.68 -1.05 -3.47
N ASN A 55 22.51 -1.35 -2.91
CA ASN A 55 21.37 -0.42 -2.95
C ASN A 55 21.66 0.87 -2.17
N ALA A 56 22.30 0.78 -1.01
CA ALA A 56 22.71 1.96 -0.25
C ALA A 56 23.69 2.85 -1.02
N MET A 57 24.66 2.25 -1.72
CA MET A 57 25.60 2.98 -2.59
C MET A 57 24.89 3.66 -3.76
N ARG A 58 23.85 3.04 -4.31
CA ARG A 58 23.00 3.62 -5.36
C ARG A 58 22.20 4.83 -4.86
N VAL A 59 21.62 4.77 -3.67
CA VAL A 59 20.90 5.91 -3.08
C VAL A 59 21.83 7.09 -2.85
N ARG A 60 23.04 6.83 -2.33
CA ARG A 60 24.06 7.87 -2.13
C ARG A 60 24.50 8.54 -3.43
N SER A 61 24.59 7.79 -4.54
CA SER A 61 24.98 8.37 -5.83
C SER A 61 23.89 9.25 -6.45
N ILE A 62 22.62 9.01 -6.12
CA ILE A 62 21.48 9.86 -6.52
C ILE A 62 21.46 11.15 -5.71
N GLU A 63 21.66 11.10 -4.39
CA GLU A 63 21.76 12.31 -3.55
C GLU A 63 22.91 13.23 -3.99
N LEU A 64 24.04 12.65 -4.40
CA LEU A 64 25.18 13.41 -4.92
C LEU A 64 24.91 14.08 -6.27
N ARG A 65 23.98 13.56 -7.10
CA ARG A 65 23.57 14.20 -8.36
C ARG A 65 22.58 15.36 -8.16
N GLY A 66 21.91 15.43 -7.00
CA GLY A 66 20.91 16.46 -6.69
C GLY A 66 21.47 17.75 -6.05
N SER A 67 22.77 17.80 -5.72
CA SER A 67 23.39 18.97 -5.09
C SER A 67 24.21 19.78 -6.10
N PRO A 68 23.79 21.00 -6.48
CA PRO A 68 24.56 21.84 -7.40
C PRO A 68 25.71 22.59 -6.71
N ARG A 69 26.15 22.19 -5.50
CA ARG A 69 27.24 22.87 -4.79
C ARG A 69 28.14 21.90 -4.03
N ARG A 70 29.21 21.48 -4.71
CA ARG A 70 30.62 21.49 -4.27
C ARG A 70 31.40 20.53 -5.16
N MET A 71 31.57 20.92 -6.41
CA MET A 71 32.66 20.42 -7.23
C MET A 71 33.80 21.42 -7.02
N PHE A 72 34.81 21.07 -6.22
CA PHE A 72 36.22 21.40 -6.45
C PHE A 72 37.12 20.70 -5.40
N LEU A 73 37.93 19.78 -5.94
CA LEU A 73 39.32 19.45 -5.59
C LEU A 73 39.63 18.85 -4.21
N ALA A 74 39.95 17.55 -4.20
CA ALA A 74 41.29 17.08 -3.78
C ALA A 74 41.49 15.59 -4.11
N THR A 75 42.41 15.35 -5.05
CA THR A 75 43.39 14.26 -5.11
C THR A 75 42.96 12.78 -4.99
N SER A 76 43.05 12.11 -6.17
CA SER A 76 43.65 10.79 -6.42
C SER A 76 43.14 9.56 -5.66
N VAL A 77 42.41 8.68 -6.36
CA VAL A 77 42.61 7.21 -6.52
C VAL A 77 41.59 6.76 -7.60
N PRO A 78 41.95 5.90 -8.58
CA PRO A 78 41.16 5.73 -9.80
C PRO A 78 39.82 5.06 -9.49
N ILE A 79 38.73 5.75 -9.83
CA ILE A 79 37.41 5.16 -9.98
C ILE A 79 37.48 4.31 -11.25
N VAL A 80 37.89 3.06 -11.08
CA VAL A 80 37.79 2.06 -12.15
C VAL A 80 36.30 1.81 -12.38
N VAL A 81 35.87 2.31 -13.53
CA VAL A 81 34.59 2.07 -14.19
C VAL A 81 34.37 0.56 -14.28
N PHE A 82 33.49 0.02 -13.44
CA PHE A 82 32.75 -1.20 -13.74
C PHE A 82 31.32 -0.82 -14.10
N VAL A 83 31.19 -0.14 -15.24
CA VAL A 83 29.93 -0.07 -15.99
C VAL A 83 29.92 -1.30 -16.88
N VAL A 84 29.63 -2.47 -16.29
CA VAL A 84 29.19 -3.62 -17.06
C VAL A 84 27.68 -3.59 -17.00
N ALA A 85 27.10 -3.34 -18.17
CA ALA A 85 25.68 -3.43 -18.43
C ALA A 85 25.14 -4.77 -17.91
N ILE A 86 24.35 -4.69 -16.84
CA ILE A 86 23.44 -5.75 -16.44
C ILE A 86 22.07 -5.09 -16.34
N ASP A 87 21.36 -5.10 -17.46
CA ASP A 87 19.91 -4.87 -17.54
C ASP A 87 19.10 -6.05 -16.94
N LEU A 88 19.67 -6.84 -16.01
CA LEU A 88 18.94 -7.90 -15.32
C LEU A 88 18.36 -7.42 -13.98
N ALA A 89 17.08 -7.05 -14.04
CA ALA A 89 16.04 -7.53 -13.12
C ALA A 89 16.25 -7.38 -11.60
N THR A 90 16.77 -6.25 -11.10
CA THR A 90 16.71 -5.92 -9.66
C THR A 90 15.65 -4.85 -9.38
N ASN A 91 14.38 -5.22 -9.48
CA ASN A 91 13.28 -4.43 -8.94
C ASN A 91 12.70 -5.20 -7.74
N GLY A 92 12.85 -4.65 -6.54
CA GLY A 92 12.41 -5.25 -5.29
C GLY A 92 13.37 -6.34 -4.78
N PHE A 93 13.43 -6.53 -3.47
CA PHE A 93 14.15 -7.63 -2.83
C PHE A 93 13.61 -8.99 -3.31
N GLY A 94 14.08 -9.46 -4.47
CA GLY A 94 13.79 -10.78 -5.00
C GLY A 94 14.61 -11.83 -4.27
N LEU A 95 14.09 -12.35 -3.16
CA LEU A 95 14.59 -13.58 -2.55
C LEU A 95 13.86 -14.76 -3.20
N PHE A 96 14.50 -15.36 -4.20
CA PHE A 96 13.95 -16.47 -4.97
C PHE A 96 13.73 -17.75 -4.14
N TYR A 97 12.51 -18.29 -4.32
CA TYR A 97 12.00 -19.67 -4.17
C TYR A 97 12.18 -20.40 -2.83
N VAL A 98 11.24 -20.14 -1.92
CA VAL A 98 10.60 -21.20 -1.13
C VAL A 98 9.34 -21.60 -1.89
N SER A 99 9.01 -22.89 -1.96
CA SER A 99 7.71 -23.37 -2.44
C SER A 99 6.60 -22.73 -1.59
N GLY A 100 6.01 -21.64 -2.07
CA GLY A 100 5.00 -20.86 -1.34
C GLY A 100 4.76 -19.49 -2.00
N PRO A 101 3.69 -18.79 -1.63
CA PRO A 101 3.38 -17.46 -2.15
C PRO A 101 4.50 -16.47 -1.82
N SER A 102 4.85 -15.63 -2.79
CA SER A 102 5.89 -14.60 -2.62
C SER A 102 5.39 -13.46 -1.73
N LYS A 103 6.23 -12.96 -0.83
CA LYS A 103 5.94 -11.78 0.02
C LYS A 103 7.04 -10.73 -0.07
N GLY A 104 6.69 -9.45 0.01
CA GLY A 104 7.66 -8.37 0.01
C GLY A 104 7.06 -6.98 -0.24
N PRO A 105 7.88 -5.93 -0.33
CA PRO A 105 7.40 -4.59 -0.61
C PRO A 105 6.90 -4.44 -2.04
N MET A 106 6.03 -3.45 -2.25
CA MET A 106 5.63 -3.03 -3.59
C MET A 106 6.88 -2.58 -4.35
N PRO A 107 7.16 -3.11 -5.55
CA PRO A 107 8.31 -2.67 -6.33
C PRO A 107 8.16 -1.18 -6.66
N TYR A 108 9.23 -0.41 -6.52
CA TYR A 108 9.24 0.98 -6.95
C TYR A 108 9.84 1.10 -8.36
N SER A 109 9.18 1.85 -9.24
CA SER A 109 9.66 2.17 -10.59
C SER A 109 9.41 3.65 -10.87
N SER A 110 10.48 4.41 -11.08
CA SER A 110 10.46 5.87 -11.16
C SER A 110 9.85 6.44 -12.44
N SER A 111 9.60 5.63 -13.46
CA SER A 111 9.18 6.12 -14.78
C SER A 111 8.12 5.28 -15.49
N LYS A 112 7.73 4.13 -14.95
CA LYS A 112 6.71 3.23 -15.52
C LYS A 112 5.95 2.52 -14.41
N GLY A 113 4.66 2.23 -14.65
CA GLY A 113 3.89 1.33 -13.80
C GLY A 113 4.59 -0.03 -13.64
N VAL A 114 4.39 -0.68 -12.50
CA VAL A 114 4.98 -1.99 -12.20
C VAL A 114 4.14 -3.07 -12.86
N ALA A 115 4.77 -3.95 -13.63
CA ALA A 115 4.08 -5.09 -14.22
C ALA A 115 3.52 -6.00 -13.11
N TYR A 116 2.26 -6.43 -13.25
CA TYR A 116 1.56 -7.19 -12.20
C TYR A 116 2.29 -8.47 -11.77
N ASN A 117 2.95 -9.15 -12.71
CA ASN A 117 3.75 -10.35 -12.45
C ASN A 117 5.07 -10.09 -11.67
N LYS A 118 5.47 -8.82 -11.53
CA LYS A 118 6.61 -8.41 -10.70
C LYS A 118 6.19 -8.02 -9.28
N ILE A 119 4.89 -7.91 -9.01
CA ILE A 119 4.34 -7.64 -7.69
C ILE A 119 4.29 -8.98 -6.91
N PRO A 120 4.84 -9.03 -5.68
CA PRO A 120 4.77 -10.23 -4.85
C PRO A 120 3.31 -10.59 -4.54
N ASP A 121 3.01 -11.87 -4.34
CA ASP A 121 1.65 -12.35 -4.05
C ASP A 121 1.06 -11.70 -2.79
N TYR A 122 1.93 -11.40 -1.83
CA TYR A 122 1.62 -10.59 -0.66
C TYR A 122 2.52 -9.36 -0.58
N VAL A 123 1.90 -8.18 -0.51
CA VAL A 123 2.58 -6.90 -0.40
C VAL A 123 2.67 -6.49 1.06
N SER A 124 3.83 -5.98 1.49
CA SER A 124 4.03 -5.52 2.86
C SER A 124 3.23 -4.25 3.15
N VAL A 125 2.60 -4.21 4.32
CA VAL A 125 1.83 -3.08 4.86
C VAL A 125 2.41 -2.70 6.21
N TYR A 126 2.70 -1.42 6.38
CA TYR A 126 3.18 -0.89 7.66
C TYR A 126 2.03 -0.83 8.68
N ILE A 127 2.16 -1.59 9.77
CA ILE A 127 1.13 -1.67 10.82
C ILE A 127 1.49 -0.76 12.00
N GLY A 128 2.77 -0.65 12.31
CA GLY A 128 3.24 0.09 13.47
C GLY A 128 4.75 0.01 13.65
N PRO A 129 5.27 0.61 14.72
CA PRO A 129 6.71 0.62 14.98
C PRO A 129 7.23 -0.81 15.10
N ASN A 130 8.14 -1.18 14.20
CA ASN A 130 8.73 -2.52 14.06
C ASN A 130 7.74 -3.66 13.75
N GLU A 131 6.53 -3.35 13.24
CA GLU A 131 5.53 -4.36 12.89
C GLU A 131 5.03 -4.15 11.47
N ILE A 132 5.20 -5.19 10.64
CA ILE A 132 4.77 -5.23 9.25
C ILE A 132 3.83 -6.41 9.07
N GLY A 133 2.75 -6.16 8.36
CA GLY A 133 1.85 -7.19 7.87
C GLY A 133 1.97 -7.36 6.37
N TYR A 134 1.23 -8.33 5.86
CA TYR A 134 1.27 -8.73 4.47
C TYR A 134 -0.15 -8.90 3.95
N THR A 135 -0.51 -8.16 2.90
CA THR A 135 -1.86 -8.23 2.30
C THR A 135 -1.78 -8.80 0.88
N PRO A 136 -2.78 -9.57 0.41
CA PRO A 136 -2.74 -10.14 -0.94
C PRO A 136 -2.75 -9.05 -2.01
N LYS A 137 -1.90 -9.18 -3.03
CA LYS A 137 -1.75 -8.18 -4.10
C LYS A 137 -3.05 -7.85 -4.85
N ALA A 138 -4.00 -8.78 -4.90
CA ALA A 138 -5.27 -8.58 -5.57
C ALA A 138 -6.12 -7.46 -4.95
N TYR A 139 -5.88 -7.11 -3.67
CA TYR A 139 -6.55 -5.98 -3.01
C TYR A 139 -5.89 -4.62 -3.32
N ILE A 140 -4.66 -4.62 -3.86
CA ILE A 140 -3.86 -3.41 -4.10
C ILE A 140 -3.68 -3.13 -5.60
N ALA A 141 -3.58 -4.17 -6.43
CA ALA A 141 -3.33 -4.06 -7.85
C ALA A 141 -4.23 -5.02 -8.65
N ALA A 142 -4.79 -4.51 -9.74
CA ALA A 142 -5.50 -5.33 -10.72
C ALA A 142 -4.51 -5.93 -11.73
N SER A 143 -4.75 -7.18 -12.11
CA SER A 143 -3.91 -7.91 -13.07
C SER A 143 -3.84 -7.27 -14.46
N ASN A 144 -4.92 -6.60 -14.87
CA ASN A 144 -5.07 -5.90 -16.15
C ASN A 144 -4.91 -4.38 -16.01
N GLY A 145 -4.53 -3.88 -14.83
CA GLY A 145 -4.49 -2.44 -14.54
C GLY A 145 -5.86 -1.75 -14.56
N SER A 146 -6.96 -2.51 -14.61
CA SER A 146 -8.31 -1.97 -14.57
C SER A 146 -8.62 -1.44 -13.18
N SER A 147 -9.20 -0.25 -13.12
CA SER A 147 -9.77 0.30 -11.88
C SER A 147 -11.02 -0.43 -11.41
N ASN A 148 -11.58 -1.32 -12.24
CA ASN A 148 -12.85 -2.03 -11.99
C ASN A 148 -12.65 -3.46 -11.47
N ASP A 149 -11.45 -3.81 -10.98
CA ASP A 149 -11.23 -5.12 -10.37
C ASP A 149 -12.04 -5.21 -9.06
N PRO A 150 -12.83 -6.29 -8.86
CA PRO A 150 -13.78 -6.39 -7.77
C PRO A 150 -13.15 -6.39 -6.38
N LEU A 151 -11.86 -6.69 -6.26
CA LEU A 151 -11.15 -6.70 -4.97
C LEU A 151 -10.44 -5.37 -4.68
N LEU A 152 -10.23 -4.53 -5.70
CA LEU A 152 -9.63 -3.22 -5.48
C LEU A 152 -10.55 -2.33 -4.65
N GLY A 153 -9.95 -1.71 -3.63
CA GLY A 153 -10.68 -0.83 -2.73
C GLY A 153 -11.67 -1.56 -1.83
N ARG A 154 -11.59 -2.90 -1.69
CA ARG A 154 -12.26 -3.67 -0.62
C ARG A 154 -11.41 -3.68 0.65
N ILE A 155 -12.03 -4.04 1.78
CA ILE A 155 -11.31 -4.27 3.04
C ILE A 155 -10.36 -5.44 2.84
N ALA A 156 -9.05 -5.20 3.00
CA ALA A 156 -8.02 -6.19 2.68
C ALA A 156 -7.56 -6.91 3.96
N PRO A 157 -7.49 -8.25 3.99
CA PRO A 157 -6.92 -8.96 5.13
C PRO A 157 -5.41 -8.73 5.20
N VAL A 158 -4.90 -8.58 6.42
CA VAL A 158 -3.47 -8.37 6.67
C VAL A 158 -2.96 -9.49 7.57
N TYR A 159 -2.02 -10.26 7.05
CA TYR A 159 -1.44 -11.43 7.70
C TYR A 159 -0.08 -11.11 8.31
N ALA A 160 0.33 -11.91 9.28
CA ALA A 160 1.69 -11.92 9.80
C ALA A 160 2.66 -12.47 8.75
N SER A 161 3.95 -12.45 9.07
CA SER A 161 4.99 -12.93 8.17
C SER A 161 4.91 -14.41 7.80
N ASN A 162 4.20 -15.22 8.59
CA ASN A 162 3.89 -16.61 8.28
C ASN A 162 2.74 -16.79 7.26
N LEU A 163 2.15 -15.69 6.77
CA LEU A 163 1.06 -15.62 5.78
C LEU A 163 -0.22 -16.41 6.15
N THR A 164 -0.34 -16.82 7.41
CA THR A 164 -1.44 -17.67 7.90
C THR A 164 -2.13 -17.06 9.12
N THR A 165 -1.39 -16.35 9.97
CA THR A 165 -1.96 -15.65 11.12
C THR A 165 -2.55 -14.32 10.67
N LEU A 166 -3.87 -14.16 10.78
CA LEU A 166 -4.55 -12.90 10.52
C LEU A 166 -4.26 -11.89 11.64
N LEU A 167 -3.61 -10.77 11.31
CA LEU A 167 -3.33 -9.69 12.26
C LEU A 167 -4.46 -8.66 12.33
N GLY A 168 -5.19 -8.49 11.24
CA GLY A 168 -6.24 -7.49 11.13
C GLY A 168 -6.62 -7.25 9.68
N HIS A 169 -7.15 -6.08 9.42
CA HIS A 169 -7.58 -5.68 8.08
C HIS A 169 -7.16 -4.26 7.78
N GLU A 170 -6.84 -3.99 6.52
CA GLU A 170 -6.64 -2.67 5.98
C GLU A 170 -7.96 -2.15 5.41
N TYR A 171 -8.40 -1.02 5.95
CA TYR A 171 -9.63 -0.36 5.56
C TYR A 171 -9.28 0.83 4.66
N PRO A 172 -9.82 0.91 3.43
CA PRO A 172 -9.58 2.04 2.54
C PRO A 172 -9.90 3.38 3.21
N GLY A 173 -8.94 4.31 3.17
CA GLY A 173 -9.07 5.62 3.80
C GLY A 173 -8.96 5.62 5.33
N ILE A 174 -8.76 4.48 6.00
CA ILE A 174 -8.52 4.43 7.46
C ILE A 174 -7.12 3.87 7.75
N GLY A 175 -6.67 2.90 6.94
CA GLY A 175 -5.43 2.16 7.14
C GLY A 175 -5.66 0.85 7.90
N PHE A 176 -4.60 0.34 8.51
CA PHE A 176 -4.64 -0.94 9.24
C PHE A 176 -5.43 -0.82 10.56
N VAL A 177 -6.28 -1.82 10.79
CA VAL A 177 -7.04 -2.01 12.02
C VAL A 177 -6.79 -3.42 12.54
N ARG A 178 -6.30 -3.51 13.78
CA ARG A 178 -5.97 -4.79 14.41
C ARG A 178 -7.22 -5.64 14.63
N LEU A 179 -7.07 -6.96 14.53
CA LEU A 179 -8.13 -7.91 14.84
C LEU A 179 -8.70 -7.65 16.24
N GLY A 180 -10.03 -7.61 16.36
CA GLY A 180 -10.75 -7.29 17.60
C GLY A 180 -10.89 -5.78 17.90
N SER A 181 -10.26 -4.90 17.12
CA SER A 181 -10.45 -3.45 17.23
C SER A 181 -11.52 -2.96 16.25
N SER A 182 -12.21 -1.88 16.61
CA SER A 182 -13.16 -1.23 15.69
C SER A 182 -12.44 -0.19 14.82
N PRO A 183 -12.68 -0.16 13.49
CA PRO A 183 -12.17 0.90 12.62
C PRO A 183 -12.66 2.29 13.05
N TRP A 184 -13.79 2.36 13.74
CA TRP A 184 -14.49 3.60 14.07
C TRP A 184 -14.08 4.23 15.40
N SER A 185 -13.27 3.52 16.19
CA SER A 185 -12.70 4.03 17.45
C SER A 185 -11.30 4.64 17.27
N ILE A 186 -10.76 4.63 16.05
CA ILE A 186 -9.41 5.15 15.77
C ILE A 186 -9.46 6.68 15.72
N SER A 187 -8.51 7.32 16.41
CA SER A 187 -8.36 8.78 16.37
C SER A 187 -7.96 9.23 14.96
N CYS A 188 -8.76 10.11 14.36
CA CYS A 188 -8.56 10.61 13.01
C CYS A 188 -7.94 12.01 13.06
N LYS A 189 -6.92 12.23 12.24
CA LYS A 189 -6.43 13.58 11.94
C LYS A 189 -7.32 14.17 10.84
N SER A 190 -7.72 15.43 11.00
CA SER A 190 -8.50 16.13 9.98
C SER A 190 -7.67 16.24 8.69
N GLU A 191 -8.17 15.66 7.61
CA GLU A 191 -7.56 15.72 6.29
C GLU A 191 -8.46 16.57 5.38
N SER A 192 -7.86 17.19 4.36
CA SER A 192 -8.60 17.95 3.35
C SER A 192 -8.00 17.72 1.98
N THR A 193 -8.85 17.71 0.97
CA THR A 193 -8.44 17.73 -0.43
C THR A 193 -8.49 19.16 -0.95
N TYR A 194 -7.54 19.48 -1.83
CA TYR A 194 -7.42 20.79 -2.46
C TYR A 194 -7.65 20.62 -3.94
N VAL A 195 -8.69 21.27 -4.46
CA VAL A 195 -8.97 21.32 -5.90
C VAL A 195 -8.71 22.75 -6.37
N ASN A 196 -7.72 22.89 -7.26
CA ASN A 196 -7.47 24.15 -7.94
C ASN A 196 -8.49 24.31 -9.07
N ASN A 197 -9.33 25.33 -8.97
CA ASN A 197 -10.29 25.64 -10.01
C ASN A 197 -9.59 26.35 -11.18
N PRO A 198 -10.06 26.16 -12.42
CA PRO A 198 -9.51 26.82 -13.60
C PRO A 198 -9.51 28.36 -13.51
N HIS A 199 -10.39 28.93 -12.69
CA HIS A 199 -10.56 30.37 -12.48
C HIS A 199 -9.74 30.95 -11.31
N GLY A 200 -8.74 30.21 -10.80
CA GLY A 200 -7.82 30.72 -9.78
C GLY A 200 -8.34 30.66 -8.33
N GLY A 201 -9.46 29.99 -8.08
CA GLY A 201 -9.95 29.67 -6.73
C GLY A 201 -9.51 28.28 -6.26
N GLN A 202 -9.40 28.08 -4.95
CA GLN A 202 -9.15 26.76 -4.36
C GLN A 202 -10.39 26.29 -3.61
N THR A 203 -10.92 25.13 -3.99
CA THR A 203 -11.96 24.45 -3.21
C THR A 203 -11.27 23.53 -2.21
N ILE A 204 -11.50 23.78 -0.91
CA ILE A 204 -11.03 22.93 0.18
C ILE A 204 -12.20 22.05 0.62
N THR A 205 -12.05 20.73 0.47
CA THR A 205 -13.06 19.77 0.92
C THR A 205 -12.50 18.99 2.10
N ALA A 206 -13.13 19.14 3.26
CA ALA A 206 -12.75 18.37 4.46
C ALA A 206 -13.16 16.90 4.29
N ILE A 207 -12.23 15.99 4.56
CA ILE A 207 -12.50 14.55 4.55
C ILE A 207 -13.05 14.16 5.92
N ALA A 208 -14.30 13.72 5.96
CA ALA A 208 -14.96 13.32 7.19
C ALA A 208 -14.18 12.21 7.92
N CYS A 209 -14.08 12.34 9.24
CA CYS A 209 -13.42 11.35 10.08
C CYS A 209 -14.28 10.08 10.22
N PRO A 210 -13.67 8.88 10.36
CA PRO A 210 -14.37 7.60 10.50
C PRO A 210 -15.39 7.54 11.66
N SER A 211 -15.26 8.41 12.66
CA SER A 211 -16.19 8.51 13.78
C SER A 211 -17.50 9.23 13.43
N ALA A 212 -17.53 10.01 12.35
CA ALA A 212 -18.72 10.74 11.91
C ALA A 212 -19.78 9.76 11.37
N THR A 213 -21.03 9.99 11.75
CA THR A 213 -22.19 9.18 11.34
C THR A 213 -23.12 9.96 10.42
N MET A 214 -23.78 9.25 9.51
CA MET A 214 -24.76 9.79 8.56
C MET A 214 -25.79 8.71 8.22
N VAL A 215 -26.91 9.10 7.61
CA VAL A 215 -27.93 8.15 7.15
C VAL A 215 -27.66 7.80 5.69
N LEU A 216 -27.62 6.51 5.35
CA LEU A 216 -27.45 6.05 3.98
C LEU A 216 -28.68 6.44 3.15
N PRO A 217 -28.55 7.26 2.09
CA PRO A 217 -29.68 7.60 1.23
C PRO A 217 -30.16 6.37 0.45
N ASN A 218 -31.40 6.43 -0.01
CA ASN A 218 -31.95 5.40 -0.88
C ASN A 218 -31.53 5.68 -2.33
N VAL A 219 -30.62 4.84 -2.86
CA VAL A 219 -30.15 4.90 -4.25
C VAL A 219 -30.70 3.75 -5.11
N LEU A 220 -31.67 2.99 -4.61
CA LEU A 220 -32.25 1.86 -5.34
C LEU A 220 -32.94 2.34 -6.63
N GLY A 221 -32.66 1.66 -7.75
CA GLY A 221 -33.17 2.02 -9.07
C GLY A 221 -32.48 3.22 -9.73
N MET A 222 -31.57 3.92 -9.04
CA MET A 222 -30.76 4.96 -9.67
C MET A 222 -29.76 4.37 -10.66
N VAL A 223 -29.35 5.18 -11.63
CA VAL A 223 -28.28 4.84 -12.58
C VAL A 223 -26.94 4.84 -11.83
N THR A 224 -26.13 3.80 -12.03
CA THR A 224 -24.91 3.53 -11.25
C THR A 224 -23.97 4.73 -11.08
N PRO A 225 -23.53 5.46 -12.12
CA PRO A 225 -22.70 6.65 -11.94
C PRO A 225 -23.33 7.74 -11.06
N THR A 226 -24.65 7.93 -11.13
CA THR A 226 -25.36 8.91 -10.28
C THR A 226 -25.37 8.45 -8.83
N ALA A 227 -25.73 7.19 -8.58
CA ALA A 227 -25.74 6.59 -7.25
C ALA A 227 -24.34 6.61 -6.61
N VAL A 228 -23.31 6.22 -7.37
CA VAL A 228 -21.91 6.25 -6.91
C VAL A 228 -21.48 7.68 -6.59
N GLY A 229 -21.87 8.67 -7.40
CA GLY A 229 -21.57 10.08 -7.16
C GLY A 229 -22.22 10.62 -5.87
N GLU A 230 -23.50 10.30 -5.65
CA GLU A 230 -24.22 10.68 -4.43
C GLU A 230 -23.59 10.05 -3.18
N LEU A 231 -23.33 8.74 -3.21
CA LEU A 231 -22.70 8.03 -2.10
C LEU A 231 -21.26 8.52 -1.86
N SER A 232 -20.47 8.72 -2.91
CA SER A 232 -19.09 9.21 -2.75
C SER A 232 -19.07 10.63 -2.16
N GLY A 233 -20.08 11.45 -2.47
CA GLY A 233 -20.26 12.79 -1.88
C GLY A 233 -20.48 12.78 -0.36
N LEU A 234 -20.96 11.66 0.19
CA LEU A 234 -21.08 11.46 1.62
C LEU A 234 -19.75 11.07 2.30
N GLY A 235 -18.69 10.86 1.52
CA GLY A 235 -17.38 10.45 2.05
C GLY A 235 -17.34 8.97 2.48
N VAL A 236 -18.20 8.13 1.91
CA VAL A 236 -18.17 6.67 2.09
C VAL A 236 -17.39 6.00 0.96
N GLY A 237 -16.84 4.81 1.24
CA GLY A 237 -16.19 4.00 0.21
C GLY A 237 -17.24 3.22 -0.57
N VAL A 238 -17.37 3.46 -1.88
CA VAL A 238 -18.36 2.74 -2.71
C VAL A 238 -17.70 1.59 -3.44
N VAL A 239 -18.24 0.39 -3.29
CA VAL A 239 -17.79 -0.82 -4.00
C VAL A 239 -18.92 -1.29 -4.90
N VAL A 240 -18.70 -1.25 -6.21
CA VAL A 240 -19.69 -1.71 -7.19
C VAL A 240 -19.52 -3.20 -7.41
N GLN A 241 -20.60 -3.96 -7.25
CA GLN A 241 -20.67 -5.38 -7.52
C GLN A 241 -21.70 -5.63 -8.62
N ASN A 242 -21.31 -6.33 -9.69
CA ASN A 242 -22.24 -6.62 -10.78
C ASN A 242 -23.05 -7.88 -10.50
N VAL A 243 -24.37 -7.80 -10.62
CA VAL A 243 -25.31 -8.90 -10.39
C VAL A 243 -26.22 -9.06 -11.61
N ARG A 244 -26.47 -10.31 -12.02
CA ARG A 244 -27.40 -10.62 -13.12
C ARG A 244 -28.83 -10.64 -12.58
N THR A 245 -29.69 -9.80 -13.13
CA THR A 245 -31.11 -9.75 -12.78
C THR A 245 -31.96 -9.35 -13.97
N THR A 246 -33.17 -9.87 -14.06
CA THR A 246 -34.19 -9.45 -15.05
C THR A 246 -35.16 -8.42 -14.48
N SER A 247 -35.20 -8.24 -13.15
CA SER A 247 -36.17 -7.37 -12.48
C SER A 247 -35.80 -5.89 -12.52
N VAL A 248 -34.52 -5.58 -12.71
CA VAL A 248 -33.98 -4.21 -12.70
C VAL A 248 -33.20 -3.98 -14.00
N PRO A 249 -33.44 -2.86 -14.72
CA PRO A 249 -32.74 -2.57 -15.97
C PRO A 249 -31.21 -2.57 -15.80
N PRO A 250 -30.43 -3.05 -16.79
CA PRO A 250 -28.98 -3.02 -16.74
C PRO A 250 -28.45 -1.60 -16.51
N GLY A 251 -27.44 -1.46 -15.65
CA GLY A 251 -26.83 -0.17 -15.28
C GLY A 251 -27.53 0.55 -14.13
N HIS A 252 -28.55 -0.07 -13.51
CA HIS A 252 -29.25 0.46 -12.34
C HIS A 252 -28.92 -0.33 -11.07
N ILE A 253 -29.00 0.34 -9.93
CA ILE A 253 -28.77 -0.26 -8.61
C ILE A 253 -29.94 -1.15 -8.21
N VAL A 254 -29.63 -2.39 -7.86
CA VAL A 254 -30.55 -3.45 -7.41
C VAL A 254 -30.71 -3.43 -5.89
N SER A 255 -29.59 -3.32 -5.18
CA SER A 255 -29.50 -3.38 -3.72
C SER A 255 -28.25 -2.66 -3.21
N THR A 256 -28.28 -2.30 -1.94
CA THR A 256 -27.11 -1.77 -1.21
C THR A 256 -26.90 -2.56 0.07
N SER A 257 -25.64 -2.71 0.48
CA SER A 257 -25.25 -3.25 1.78
C SER A 257 -24.26 -2.30 2.45
N PRO A 258 -24.61 -1.66 3.58
CA PRO A 258 -25.88 -1.75 4.33
C PRO A 258 -27.14 -1.27 3.56
N GLU A 259 -28.33 -1.60 4.08
CA GLU A 259 -29.61 -1.17 3.48
C GLU A 259 -29.82 0.35 3.61
N SER A 260 -30.56 0.94 2.67
CA SER A 260 -30.91 2.36 2.72
C SER A 260 -31.63 2.73 4.02
N GLY A 261 -31.39 3.93 4.54
CA GLY A 261 -31.94 4.42 5.80
C GLY A 261 -31.16 3.96 7.04
N THR A 262 -30.15 3.11 6.89
CA THR A 262 -29.27 2.73 7.99
C THR A 262 -28.29 3.85 8.34
N THR A 263 -27.98 3.99 9.64
CA THR A 263 -26.91 4.89 10.08
C THR A 263 -25.56 4.26 9.77
N ILE A 264 -24.83 4.88 8.86
CA ILE A 264 -23.48 4.48 8.44
C ILE A 264 -22.45 5.48 8.97
N ARG A 265 -21.18 5.11 8.89
CA ARG A 265 -20.06 5.96 9.26
C ARG A 265 -19.30 6.45 8.04
N ALA A 266 -18.67 7.60 8.16
CA ALA A 266 -17.77 8.08 7.10
C ALA A 266 -16.63 7.08 6.88
N ARG A 267 -16.15 6.98 5.63
CA ARG A 267 -15.16 5.98 5.17
C ARG A 267 -15.60 4.51 5.32
N GLN A 268 -16.84 4.23 5.74
CA GLN A 268 -17.42 2.88 5.71
C GLN A 268 -17.62 2.44 4.26
N GLN A 269 -17.41 1.15 3.99
CA GLN A 269 -17.75 0.57 2.71
C GLN A 269 -19.26 0.35 2.56
N VAL A 270 -19.79 0.81 1.44
CA VAL A 270 -21.13 0.51 0.96
C VAL A 270 -20.98 -0.28 -0.34
N VAL A 271 -21.43 -1.52 -0.31
CA VAL A 271 -21.49 -2.37 -1.51
C VAL A 271 -22.78 -2.05 -2.23
N VAL A 272 -22.70 -1.77 -3.52
CA VAL A 272 -23.85 -1.51 -4.38
C VAL A 272 -23.92 -2.55 -5.49
N ASP A 273 -25.06 -3.22 -5.60
CA ASP A 273 -25.29 -4.24 -6.62
C ASP A 273 -25.82 -3.56 -7.88
N ASN A 274 -25.03 -3.58 -8.95
CA ASN A 274 -25.39 -3.05 -10.26
C ASN A 274 -25.95 -4.17 -11.14
N SER A 275 -27.11 -3.93 -11.74
CA SER A 275 -27.71 -4.86 -12.69
C SER A 275 -26.88 -4.93 -13.97
N VAL A 276 -26.60 -6.15 -14.43
CA VAL A 276 -26.00 -6.39 -15.75
C VAL A 276 -26.88 -7.31 -16.58
N ALA A 277 -26.87 -7.10 -17.89
CA ALA A 277 -27.60 -7.92 -18.84
C ALA A 277 -27.09 -9.38 -18.84
N PHE A 278 -27.96 -10.30 -19.28
CA PHE A 278 -27.63 -11.69 -19.55
C PHE A 278 -26.76 -11.85 -20.79
#